data_AF-A0A3M9ZYM6-F1
#
_entry.id   AF-A0A3M9ZYM6-F1
#
_cell.length_a   1.000
_cell.length_b   1.000
_cell.length_c   1.000
_cell.angle_alpha   90.00
_cell.angle_beta   90.00
_cell.angle_gamma   90.00
#
_symmetry.space_group_name_H-M   'P 1'
#
loop_
_entity.id
_entity.type
_entity.pdbx_description
1 polymer ?
#
loop_
_entity_poly.entity_id
_entity_poly.type
_entity_poly.pdbx_seq_one_letter_code
_entity_poly.pdbx_strand_id
1 'polypeptide(L)'
;MAFAYDRASWTFWPFLMILIGGLANNKGVLVGTFIFVMLRKLIIFYKNSFEGIVPFDVIWLDFLLLGAILLAILLYRPQGIMVEKPTYTIPRKRRPPMLKRVLDLFR
;
A
#
# COMPACT_ATOMS: atom_id res chain seq x y z
N MET A 1 -14.70 7.90 -27.21
CA MET A 1 -15.37 7.89 -25.89
C MET A 1 -14.42 7.29 -24.87
N ALA A 2 -13.71 8.12 -24.10
CA ALA A 2 -12.74 7.70 -23.09
C ALA A 2 -13.42 7.48 -21.72
N PHE A 3 -14.50 6.68 -21.67
CA PHE A 3 -15.21 6.39 -20.41
C PHE A 3 -14.47 5.37 -19.51
N ALA A 4 -13.43 4.71 -20.03
CA ALA A 4 -12.66 3.69 -19.29
C ALA A 4 -11.40 4.24 -18.59
N TYR A 5 -11.03 5.50 -18.83
CA TYR A 5 -9.83 6.11 -18.24
C TYR A 5 -10.22 7.02 -17.07
N ASP A 6 -10.38 6.42 -15.89
CA ASP A 6 -10.51 7.15 -14.63
C ASP A 6 -9.17 7.14 -13.89
N ARG A 7 -8.59 8.32 -13.63
CA ARG A 7 -7.23 8.44 -13.05
C ARG A 7 -7.12 7.71 -11.71
N ALA A 8 -8.16 7.70 -10.90
CA ALA A 8 -8.15 7.03 -9.61
C ALA A 8 -8.04 5.50 -9.76
N SER A 9 -8.77 4.92 -10.72
CA SER A 9 -8.71 3.49 -10.98
C SER A 9 -7.35 2.99 -11.51
N TRP A 10 -6.64 3.82 -12.27
CA TRP A 10 -5.40 3.43 -12.95
C TRP A 10 -4.12 3.75 -12.18
N THR A 11 -4.14 4.71 -11.26
CA THR A 11 -2.96 5.04 -10.44
C THR A 11 -3.26 4.88 -8.96
N PHE A 12 -4.27 5.61 -8.45
CA PHE A 12 -4.52 5.70 -7.02
C PHE A 12 -4.84 4.34 -6.38
N TRP A 13 -5.73 3.53 -6.96
CA TRP A 13 -6.07 2.23 -6.39
C TRP A 13 -4.90 1.24 -6.39
N PRO A 14 -4.16 1.03 -7.50
CA PRO A 14 -2.95 0.20 -7.47
C PRO A 14 -1.94 0.65 -6.41
N PHE A 15 -1.66 1.96 -6.29
CA PHE A 15 -0.74 2.47 -5.28
C PHE A 15 -1.26 2.20 -3.86
N LEU A 16 -2.55 2.38 -3.62
CA LEU A 16 -3.17 2.12 -2.32
C LEU A 16 -3.13 0.63 -1.96
N MET A 17 -3.39 -0.28 -2.91
CA MET A 17 -3.25 -1.73 -2.70
C MET A 17 -1.82 -2.10 -2.29
N ILE A 18 -0.82 -1.55 -2.98
CA ILE A 18 0.59 -1.77 -2.67
C ILE A 18 0.95 -1.21 -1.29
N LEU A 19 0.45 -0.01 -0.96
CA LEU A 19 0.76 0.67 0.30
C LEU A 19 0.12 -0.02 1.51
N ILE A 20 -1.08 -0.57 1.37
CA ILE A 20 -1.70 -1.47 2.35
C ILE A 20 -0.83 -2.72 2.53
N GLY A 21 -0.47 -3.36 1.43
CA GLY A 21 0.21 -4.65 1.42
C GLY A 21 1.66 -4.63 1.90
N GLY A 22 2.41 -3.59 1.55
CA GLY A 22 3.85 -3.49 1.75
C GLY A 22 4.58 -3.26 0.43
N LEU A 23 5.50 -2.29 0.44
CA LEU A 23 6.32 -1.95 -0.72
C LEU A 23 7.27 -3.12 -1.05
N ALA A 24 7.39 -3.43 -2.34
CA ALA A 24 8.36 -4.38 -2.90
C ALA A 24 8.24 -5.86 -2.44
N ASN A 25 7.04 -6.32 -2.05
CA ASN A 25 6.81 -7.74 -1.72
C ASN A 25 5.55 -8.29 -2.41
N ASN A 26 5.71 -9.28 -3.30
CA ASN A 26 4.59 -9.90 -4.04
C ASN A 26 3.50 -10.47 -3.10
N LYS A 27 3.87 -11.03 -1.95
CA LYS A 27 2.90 -11.55 -0.97
C LYS A 27 2.15 -10.42 -0.29
N GLY A 28 2.86 -9.34 0.07
CA GLY A 28 2.27 -8.13 0.62
C GLY A 28 1.26 -7.52 -0.34
N VAL A 29 1.64 -7.34 -1.61
CA VAL A 29 0.75 -6.82 -2.66
C VAL A 29 -0.50 -7.68 -2.82
N LEU A 30 -0.39 -9.01 -2.83
CA LEU A 30 -1.56 -9.88 -2.95
C LEU A 30 -2.54 -9.71 -1.77
N VAL A 31 -2.02 -9.65 -0.54
CA VAL A 31 -2.83 -9.39 0.66
C VAL A 31 -3.44 -7.98 0.62
N GLY A 32 -2.65 -6.98 0.23
CA GLY A 32 -3.09 -5.58 0.12
C GLY A 32 -4.20 -5.40 -0.92
N THR A 33 -4.07 -6.03 -2.09
CA THR A 33 -5.11 -6.07 -3.13
C THR A 33 -6.37 -6.72 -2.61
N PHE A 34 -6.27 -7.87 -1.95
CA PHE A 34 -7.43 -8.57 -1.40
C PHE A 34 -8.18 -7.71 -0.38
N ILE A 35 -7.47 -7.14 0.59
CA ILE A 35 -8.04 -6.25 1.62
C ILE A 35 -8.69 -5.03 0.97
N PHE A 36 -7.99 -4.36 0.05
CA PHE A 36 -8.51 -3.18 -0.62
C PHE A 36 -9.81 -3.47 -1.40
N VAL A 37 -9.82 -4.54 -2.21
CA VAL A 37 -11.00 -4.92 -2.99
C VAL A 37 -12.16 -5.27 -2.07
N MET A 38 -11.90 -6.02 -1.00
CA MET A 38 -12.92 -6.40 -0.02
C MET A 38 -13.52 -5.16 0.68
N LEU A 39 -12.69 -4.27 1.22
CA LEU A 39 -13.13 -3.02 1.83
C LEU A 39 -13.93 -2.16 0.87
N ARG A 40 -13.42 -1.99 -0.36
CA ARG A 40 -14.11 -1.17 -1.35
C ARG A 40 -15.45 -1.75 -1.77
N LYS A 41 -15.55 -3.08 -1.91
CA LYS A 41 -16.83 -3.74 -2.19
C LYS A 41 -17.82 -3.55 -1.05
N LEU A 42 -17.37 -3.62 0.20
CA LEU A 42 -18.21 -3.30 1.36
C LEU A 42 -18.69 -1.84 1.32
N ILE A 43 -17.79 -0.88 1.05
CA ILE A 43 -18.16 0.53 0.95
C ILE A 43 -19.19 0.74 -0.15
N ILE A 44 -18.96 0.23 -1.36
CA ILE A 44 -19.89 0.39 -2.48
C ILE A 44 -21.25 -0.27 -2.18
N PHE A 45 -21.26 -1.41 -1.50
CA PHE A 45 -22.50 -2.11 -1.13
C PHE A 45 -23.30 -1.35 -0.07
N TYR A 46 -22.64 -0.86 0.97
CA TYR A 46 -23.30 -0.22 2.12
C TYR A 46 -23.45 1.30 2.01
N LYS A 47 -22.80 1.96 1.04
CA LYS A 47 -22.81 3.44 0.96
C LYS A 47 -24.22 4.00 0.97
N ASN A 48 -25.14 3.42 0.20
CA ASN A 48 -26.52 3.91 0.07
C ASN A 48 -27.29 3.87 1.40
N SER A 49 -26.88 3.03 2.36
CA SER A 49 -27.46 3.00 3.70
C SER A 49 -27.14 4.25 4.53
N PHE A 50 -26.17 5.07 4.10
CA PHE A 50 -25.83 6.35 4.72
C PHE A 50 -26.59 7.53 4.11
N GLU A 51 -27.44 7.29 3.12
CA GLU A 51 -28.27 8.34 2.51
C GLU A 51 -29.21 8.96 3.56
N GLY A 52 -29.18 10.29 3.67
CA GLY A 52 -29.95 11.04 4.68
C GLY A 52 -29.33 11.08 6.09
N ILE A 53 -28.26 10.33 6.35
CA ILE A 53 -27.52 10.40 7.63
C ILE A 53 -26.39 11.43 7.54
N VAL A 54 -25.67 11.44 6.41
CA VAL A 54 -24.55 12.37 6.18
C VAL A 54 -25.03 13.66 5.50
N PRO A 55 -24.44 14.82 5.80
CA PRO A 55 -24.86 16.11 5.23
C PRO A 55 -24.35 16.35 3.80
N PHE A 56 -23.97 15.31 3.06
CA PHE A 56 -23.39 15.38 1.72
C PHE A 56 -23.81 14.18 0.86
N ASP A 57 -23.57 14.27 -0.46
CA ASP A 57 -23.91 13.19 -1.39
C ASP A 57 -23.05 11.93 -1.15
N VAL A 58 -23.74 10.82 -0.95
CA VAL A 58 -23.21 9.49 -0.68
C VAL A 58 -22.25 9.00 -1.78
N ILE A 59 -22.33 9.56 -3.00
CA ILE A 59 -21.39 9.27 -4.09
C ILE A 59 -19.94 9.56 -3.67
N TRP A 60 -19.70 10.58 -2.84
CA TRP A 60 -18.36 10.94 -2.37
C TRP A 60 -17.82 10.06 -1.24
N LEU A 61 -18.68 9.22 -0.64
CA LEU A 61 -18.32 8.40 0.50
C LEU A 61 -17.23 7.38 0.16
N ASP A 62 -17.22 6.83 -1.06
CA ASP A 62 -16.15 5.92 -1.54
C ASP A 62 -14.79 6.63 -1.49
N PHE A 63 -14.69 7.81 -2.08
CA PHE A 63 -13.44 8.57 -2.10
C PHE A 63 -12.99 9.06 -0.72
N LEU A 64 -13.93 9.52 0.12
CA LEU A 64 -13.62 9.98 1.49
C LEU A 64 -13.11 8.84 2.36
N LEU A 65 -13.78 7.68 2.34
CA LEU A 65 -13.38 6.53 3.14
C LEU A 65 -12.06 5.93 2.64
N LEU A 66 -11.87 5.82 1.33
CA LEU A 66 -10.59 5.37 0.77
C LEU A 66 -9.43 6.32 1.11
N GLY A 67 -9.68 7.64 1.06
CA GLY A 67 -8.71 8.64 1.49
C GLY A 67 -8.39 8.55 3.00
N ALA A 68 -9.40 8.34 3.84
CA ALA A 68 -9.22 8.14 5.28
C ALA A 68 -8.43 6.86 5.59
N ILE A 69 -8.70 5.76 4.89
CA ILE A 69 -7.94 4.50 5.00
C ILE A 69 -6.48 4.73 4.60
N LEU A 70 -6.24 5.43 3.49
CA LEU A 70 -4.88 5.80 3.07
C LEU A 70 -4.15 6.59 4.17
N LEU A 71 -4.80 7.63 4.70
CA LEU A 71 -4.22 8.46 5.78
C LEU A 71 -3.93 7.63 7.03
N ALA A 72 -4.85 6.75 7.43
CA ALA A 72 -4.65 5.87 8.57
C ALA A 72 -3.42 4.97 8.38
N ILE A 73 -3.24 4.38 7.20
CA ILE A 73 -2.09 3.52 6.92
C ILE A 73 -0.79 4.32 6.92
N LEU A 74 -0.78 5.49 6.31
CA LEU A 74 0.40 6.36 6.33
C LEU A 74 0.78 6.78 7.76
N LEU A 75 -0.21 7.03 8.61
CA LEU A 75 0.01 7.43 10.00
C LEU A 75 0.54 6.27 10.86
N TYR A 76 -0.04 5.08 10.74
CA TYR A 76 0.27 3.96 11.64
C TYR A 76 1.33 3.01 11.11
N ARG A 77 1.37 2.75 9.79
CA ARG A 77 2.23 1.74 9.14
C ARG A 77 2.60 2.19 7.71
N PRO A 78 3.45 3.24 7.54
CA PRO A 78 3.82 3.74 6.22
C PRO A 78 4.60 2.72 5.36
N GLN A 79 5.15 1.65 5.97
CA GLN A 79 5.85 0.59 5.26
C GLN A 79 4.93 -0.56 4.81
N GLY A 80 3.64 -0.50 5.14
CA GLY A 80 2.64 -1.54 4.87
C GLY A 80 2.71 -2.74 5.82
N ILE A 81 1.81 -3.71 5.62
CA ILE A 81 1.66 -4.89 6.50
C ILE A 81 2.86 -5.83 6.42
N MET A 82 3.43 -6.01 5.21
CA MET A 82 4.46 -7.01 4.93
C MET A 82 5.70 -6.38 4.27
N VAL A 83 6.48 -5.68 5.09
CA VAL A 83 7.74 -5.03 4.70
C VAL A 83 8.75 -6.06 4.18
N GLU A 84 9.39 -5.75 3.05
CA GLU A 84 10.48 -6.55 2.51
C GLU A 84 11.69 -6.56 3.46
N LYS A 85 12.32 -7.71 3.66
CA LYS A 85 13.59 -7.78 4.41
C LYS A 85 14.70 -7.23 3.50
N PRO A 86 15.62 -6.38 4.01
CA PRO A 86 16.69 -5.84 3.19
C PRO A 86 17.49 -6.97 2.55
N THR A 87 17.50 -7.00 1.21
CA THR A 87 18.33 -7.93 0.45
C THR A 87 19.77 -7.50 0.59
N TYR A 88 20.61 -8.34 1.20
CA TYR A 88 22.03 -8.07 1.35
C TYR A 88 22.71 -8.06 -0.03
N THR A 89 23.23 -6.90 -0.45
CA THR A 89 23.98 -6.70 -1.70
C THR A 89 25.20 -7.62 -1.83
N ILE A 90 25.71 -8.14 -0.71
CA ILE A 90 26.80 -9.12 -0.70
C ILE A 90 26.24 -10.47 -0.21
N PRO A 91 26.39 -11.55 -1.00
CA PRO A 91 26.09 -12.88 -0.52
C PRO A 91 26.92 -13.15 0.74
N ARG A 92 26.26 -13.49 1.86
CA ARG A 92 26.91 -13.76 3.16
C ARG A 92 28.07 -14.77 3.08
N LYS A 93 28.10 -15.58 2.03
CA LYS A 93 29.14 -16.58 1.71
C LYS A 93 30.41 -16.01 1.04
N ARG A 94 30.37 -14.82 0.44
CA ARG A 94 31.53 -14.13 -0.15
C ARG A 94 31.71 -12.78 0.55
N ARG A 95 32.29 -12.77 1.75
CA ARG A 95 32.96 -11.55 2.23
C ARG A 95 34.26 -11.42 1.46
N PRO A 96 34.41 -10.45 0.52
CA PRO A 96 35.69 -10.27 -0.14
C PRO A 96 36.75 -9.91 0.91
N PRO A 97 37.97 -10.46 0.83
CA PRO A 97 39.03 -10.18 1.79
C PRO A 97 39.37 -8.68 1.88
N MET A 98 39.02 -7.90 0.85
CA MET A 98 39.15 -6.45 0.82
C MET A 98 38.29 -5.73 1.87
N LEU A 99 37.09 -6.22 2.18
CA LEU A 99 36.21 -5.58 3.17
C LEU A 99 36.74 -5.74 4.60
N LYS A 100 37.40 -6.88 4.90
CA LYS A 100 38.09 -7.08 6.18
C LYS A 100 39.23 -6.07 6.35
N ARG A 101 40.05 -5.88 5.30
CA ARG A 101 41.18 -4.93 5.33
C ARG A 101 40.75 -3.50 5.59
N VAL A 102 39.62 -3.07 5.02
CA VAL A 102 39.09 -1.72 5.27
C VAL A 102 38.57 -1.60 6.71
N LEU A 103 37.84 -2.60 7.22
CA LEU A 103 37.34 -2.62 8.60
C LEU A 103 38.45 -2.67 9.65
N ASP A 104 39.55 -3.39 9.38
CA ASP A 104 40.73 -3.45 10.24
C ASP A 104 41.55 -2.16 10.22
N LEU A 105 41.37 -1.30 9.20
CA LEU A 105 42.04 0.01 9.09
C LEU A 105 41.38 1.08 9.98
N PHE A 106 40.11 0.89 10.33
CA PHE A 106 39.32 1.80 11.16
C PHE A 106 39.23 1.32 12.63
N ARG A 107 40.03 0.32 13.01
CA ARG A 107 40.15 -0.20 14.38
C ARG A 107 41.52 0.12 14.93
#